data_AF-A0A7S4JUI6-F1
#
_entry.id   AF-A0A7S4JUI6-F1
#
_cell.length_a   1.000
_cell.length_b   1.000
_cell.length_c   1.000
_cell.angle_alpha   90.00
_cell.angle_beta   90.00
_cell.angle_gamma   90.00
#
_symmetry.space_group_name_H-M   'P 1'
#
loop_
_entity.id
_entity.type
_entity.pdbx_description
1 polymer ?
#
loop_
_entity_poly.entity_id
_entity_poly.type
_entity_poly.pdbx_seq_one_letter_code
_entity_poly.pdbx_strand_id
1 'polypeptide(L)'
;MNTNPELRSQISSSSELSEAECTQSKLHCYHTLQTARQYEDWLQAAELLDGLEGSHAWKADAKSSYYDHTLIRERLRQLQLLEANEDFESIVSWLRSGLQRNFVGIGNQSLYEYSHLGTKLLIEKHQRELIRMMYSVANARDDLISVEARLAFFTESRHALGKTSLLLSGGLRYGMYHFGVVKALYEHVRDQRLTRS
;
A
#
# COMPACT_ATOMS: atom_id res chain seq x y z
N MET A 1 7.20 2.61 -19.49
CA MET A 1 8.36 2.96 -18.66
C MET A 1 9.15 4.05 -19.37
N ASN A 2 8.86 5.31 -19.07
CA ASN A 2 9.67 6.43 -19.55
C ASN A 2 10.04 7.25 -18.32
N THR A 3 11.14 6.86 -17.67
CA THR A 3 11.70 7.59 -16.54
C THR A 3 12.31 8.88 -17.08
N ASN A 4 11.71 10.01 -16.73
CA ASN A 4 12.22 11.33 -17.09
C ASN A 4 13.68 11.46 -16.58
N PRO A 5 14.67 11.67 -17.47
CA PRO A 5 16.09 11.76 -17.11
C PRO A 5 16.42 12.88 -16.13
N GLU A 6 15.58 13.92 -16.06
CA GLU A 6 15.78 15.09 -15.19
C GLU A 6 15.65 14.78 -13.69
N LEU A 7 14.86 13.76 -13.34
CA LEU A 7 14.73 13.30 -11.95
C LEU A 7 16.02 12.63 -11.45
N ARG A 8 16.77 11.93 -12.33
CA ARG A 8 18.06 11.32 -11.95
C ARG A 8 19.15 12.36 -11.73
N SER A 9 19.14 13.47 -12.48
CA SER A 9 20.10 14.56 -12.25
C SER A 9 19.82 15.34 -10.97
N GLN A 10 18.56 15.44 -10.53
CA GLN A 10 18.20 16.12 -9.28
C GLN A 10 18.44 15.25 -8.04
N ILE A 11 18.34 13.92 -8.17
CA ILE A 11 18.63 12.99 -7.06
C ILE A 11 20.15 12.86 -6.82
N SER A 12 20.97 13.05 -7.86
CA SER A 12 22.45 12.96 -7.75
C SER A 12 23.13 14.23 -7.20
N SER A 13 22.41 15.35 -7.03
CA SER A 13 22.95 16.61 -6.49
C SER A 13 22.53 16.89 -5.05
N SER A 14 22.09 15.85 -4.32
CA SER A 14 21.48 15.94 -2.98
C SER A 14 22.49 16.00 -1.82
N SER A 15 23.76 16.32 -2.09
CA SER A 15 24.70 16.71 -1.04
C SER A 15 24.80 18.24 -0.99
N GLU A 16 24.15 18.82 0.02
CA GLU A 16 24.17 20.25 0.40
C GLU A 16 23.14 21.16 -0.30
N LEU A 17 21.84 20.86 -0.13
CA LEU A 17 20.84 21.94 -0.15
C LEU A 17 21.01 22.79 1.11
N SER A 18 21.01 24.11 0.95
CA SER A 18 21.03 25.04 2.09
C SER A 18 19.78 24.84 2.96
N GLU A 19 19.89 25.00 4.29
CA GLU A 19 18.75 24.89 5.21
C GLU A 19 17.57 25.79 4.79
N ALA A 20 17.88 26.95 4.19
CA ALA A 20 16.88 27.88 3.67
C ALA A 20 16.11 27.30 2.46
N GLU A 21 16.81 26.61 1.55
CA GLU A 21 16.20 25.97 0.37
C GLU A 21 15.31 24.80 0.79
N CYS A 22 15.79 23.96 1.71
CA CYS A 22 14.99 22.86 2.27
C CYS A 22 13.69 23.38 2.94
N THR A 23 13.79 24.47 3.71
CA THR A 23 12.62 25.10 4.35
C THR A 23 11.62 25.63 3.32
N GLN A 24 12.11 26.30 2.28
CA GLN A 24 11.27 26.81 1.20
C GLN A 24 10.57 25.68 0.42
N SER A 25 11.30 24.60 0.11
CA SER A 25 10.74 23.41 -0.55
C SER A 25 9.65 22.76 0.29
N LYS A 26 9.85 22.60 1.60
CA LYS A 26 8.82 22.07 2.52
C LYS A 26 7.56 22.94 2.51
N LEU A 27 7.71 24.26 2.61
CA LEU A 27 6.57 25.18 2.60
C LEU A 27 5.77 25.07 1.29
N HIS A 28 6.47 24.96 0.16
CA HIS A 28 5.84 24.74 -1.14
C HIS A 28 5.06 23.42 -1.17
N CYS A 29 5.66 22.31 -0.70
CA CYS A 29 4.99 21.02 -0.61
C CYS A 29 3.72 21.09 0.26
N TYR A 30 3.79 21.68 1.45
CA TYR A 30 2.63 21.84 2.32
C TYR A 30 1.50 22.64 1.67
N HIS A 31 1.83 23.72 0.96
CA HIS A 31 0.84 24.49 0.20
C HIS A 31 0.22 23.64 -0.92
N THR A 32 1.03 22.87 -1.66
CA THR A 32 0.55 22.00 -2.73
C THR A 32 -0.36 20.89 -2.18
N LEU A 33 -0.04 20.27 -1.04
CA LEU A 33 -0.90 19.27 -0.40
C LEU A 33 -2.31 19.79 -0.07
N GLN A 34 -2.45 21.09 0.20
CA GLN A 34 -3.74 21.72 0.53
C GLN A 34 -4.50 22.22 -0.70
N THR A 35 -3.80 22.54 -1.80
CA THR A 35 -4.37 23.27 -2.94
C THR A 35 -4.38 22.49 -4.25
N ALA A 36 -3.71 21.33 -4.30
CA ALA A 36 -3.65 20.46 -5.47
C ALA A 36 -5.06 20.10 -5.97
N ARG A 37 -5.25 20.24 -7.28
CA ARG A 37 -6.50 19.87 -7.97
C ARG A 37 -6.41 18.53 -8.68
N GLN A 38 -5.20 17.99 -8.82
CA GLN A 38 -4.92 16.69 -9.41
C GLN A 38 -4.22 15.81 -8.38
N TYR A 39 -4.51 14.51 -8.45
CA TYR A 39 -3.92 13.54 -7.53
C TYR A 39 -2.40 13.44 -7.72
N GLU A 40 -1.94 13.56 -8.96
CA GLU A 40 -0.55 13.44 -9.36
C GLU A 40 0.30 14.57 -8.77
N ASP A 41 -0.24 15.79 -8.70
CA ASP A 41 0.43 16.93 -8.06
C ASP A 41 0.54 16.72 -6.54
N TRP A 42 -0.55 16.25 -5.93
CA TRP A 42 -0.57 15.93 -4.50
C TRP A 42 0.42 14.81 -4.17
N LEU A 43 0.45 13.75 -4.97
CA LEU A 43 1.33 12.59 -4.78
C LEU A 43 2.80 12.99 -4.85
N GLN A 44 3.18 13.77 -5.87
CA GLN A 44 4.56 14.27 -6.01
C GLN A 44 4.98 15.15 -4.84
N ALA A 45 4.09 16.04 -4.38
CA ALA A 45 4.37 16.90 -3.22
C ALA A 45 4.52 16.08 -1.93
N ALA A 46 3.68 15.06 -1.73
CA ALA A 46 3.74 14.15 -0.58
C ALA A 46 5.04 13.33 -0.57
N GLU A 47 5.45 12.80 -1.72
CA GLU A 47 6.69 12.02 -1.86
C GLU A 47 7.93 12.88 -1.60
N LEU A 48 7.95 14.12 -2.12
CA LEU A 48 9.03 15.06 -1.85
C LEU A 48 9.10 15.42 -0.37
N LEU A 49 7.95 15.66 0.27
CA LEU A 49 7.89 15.99 1.70
C LEU A 49 8.37 14.83 2.57
N ASP A 50 7.96 13.59 2.28
CA ASP A 50 8.46 12.38 2.94
C ASP A 50 9.98 12.22 2.81
N GLY A 51 10.56 12.66 1.69
CA GLY A 51 12.02 12.73 1.51
C GLY A 51 12.68 13.79 2.39
N LEU A 52 12.12 15.01 2.43
CA LEU A 52 12.66 16.16 3.16
C LEU A 52 12.50 16.04 4.69
N GLU A 53 11.54 15.26 5.17
CA GLU A 53 11.28 15.03 6.60
C GLU A 53 11.93 13.75 7.13
N GLY A 54 12.60 12.97 6.27
CA GLY A 54 13.29 11.75 6.67
C GLY A 54 12.37 10.54 6.83
N SER A 55 11.09 10.65 6.42
CA SER A 55 10.12 9.56 6.42
C SER A 55 10.64 8.35 5.65
N HIS A 56 11.38 8.54 4.55
CA HIS A 56 12.00 7.45 3.81
C HIS A 56 12.94 6.58 4.66
N ALA A 57 13.81 7.20 5.46
CA ALA A 57 14.72 6.48 6.35
C ALA A 57 13.93 5.72 7.43
N TRP A 58 12.89 6.34 7.99
CA TRP A 58 12.01 5.69 8.94
C TRP A 58 11.24 4.51 8.32
N LYS A 59 10.74 4.63 7.09
CA LYS A 59 10.04 3.54 6.38
C LYS A 59 10.98 2.36 6.12
N ALA A 60 12.25 2.65 5.81
CA ALA A 60 13.29 1.66 5.56
C ALA A 60 13.72 0.91 6.82
N ASP A 61 13.76 1.57 7.97
CA ASP A 61 13.97 0.89 9.25
C ASP A 61 12.73 0.09 9.65
N ALA A 62 12.84 -1.23 9.59
CA ALA A 62 11.79 -2.14 9.99
C ALA A 62 11.45 -2.05 11.49
N LYS A 63 12.36 -1.60 12.36
CA LYS A 63 12.11 -1.62 13.81
C LYS A 63 11.04 -0.60 14.20
N SER A 64 10.18 -1.00 15.13
CA SER A 64 9.15 -0.17 15.74
C SER A 64 8.59 -0.88 16.97
N SER A 65 8.10 -0.13 17.95
CA SER A 65 7.34 -0.65 19.10
C SER A 65 5.87 -0.92 18.76
N TYR A 66 5.38 -0.41 17.62
CA TYR A 66 3.97 -0.50 17.24
C TYR A 66 3.58 -1.82 16.55
N TYR A 67 4.56 -2.62 16.12
CA TYR A 67 4.32 -3.94 15.53
C TYR A 67 5.52 -4.88 15.70
N ASP A 68 5.28 -6.19 15.63
CA ASP A 68 6.36 -7.19 15.69
C ASP A 68 7.00 -7.42 14.31
N HIS A 69 8.03 -6.64 14.02
CA HIS A 69 8.80 -6.77 12.78
C HIS A 69 9.53 -8.11 12.64
N THR A 70 9.84 -8.81 13.74
CA THR A 70 10.52 -10.11 13.70
C THR A 70 9.56 -11.19 13.21
N LEU A 71 8.34 -11.20 13.73
CA LEU A 71 7.30 -12.14 13.29
C LEU A 71 6.89 -11.93 11.83
N ILE A 72 6.87 -10.69 11.35
CA ILE A 72 6.61 -10.44 9.91
C ILE A 72 7.74 -10.98 9.04
N ARG A 73 9.00 -10.79 9.43
CA ARG A 73 10.15 -11.36 8.69
C ARG A 73 10.08 -12.89 8.65
N GLU A 74 9.75 -13.52 9.76
CA GLU A 74 9.61 -14.98 9.81
C GLU A 74 8.46 -15.46 8.92
N ARG A 75 7.30 -14.78 8.93
CA ARG A 75 6.20 -15.08 8.01
C ARG A 75 6.62 -14.97 6.54
N LEU A 76 7.34 -13.91 6.19
CA LEU A 76 7.84 -13.73 4.83
C LEU A 76 8.77 -14.87 4.41
N ARG A 77 9.65 -15.32 5.31
CA ARG A 77 10.54 -16.46 5.08
C ARG A 77 9.78 -17.77 4.87
N GLN A 78 8.76 -18.02 5.68
CA GLN A 78 7.90 -19.20 5.53
C GLN A 78 7.17 -19.21 4.19
N LEU A 79 6.63 -18.07 3.78
CA LEU A 79 5.95 -17.93 2.49
C LEU A 79 6.90 -18.24 1.32
N GLN A 80 8.14 -17.78 1.38
CA GLN A 80 9.16 -18.09 0.36
C GLN A 80 9.48 -19.59 0.28
N LEU A 81 9.52 -20.29 1.42
CA LEU A 81 9.76 -21.75 1.45
C LEU A 81 8.58 -22.54 0.89
N LEU A 82 7.35 -22.14 1.21
CA LEU A 82 6.15 -22.78 0.67
C LEU A 82 6.05 -22.60 -0.86
N GLU A 83 6.39 -21.41 -1.35
CA GLU A 83 6.40 -21.11 -2.79
C GLU A 83 7.42 -21.96 -3.55
N ALA A 84 8.62 -22.14 -2.98
CA ALA A 84 9.69 -22.94 -3.60
C ALA A 84 9.32 -24.43 -3.77
N ASN A 85 8.38 -24.95 -2.97
CA ASN A 85 7.94 -26.33 -3.03
C ASN A 85 6.67 -26.54 -3.87
N GLU A 86 6.08 -25.47 -4.41
CA GLU A 86 4.81 -25.49 -5.17
C GLU A 86 3.66 -26.22 -4.45
N ASP A 87 3.68 -26.25 -3.12
CA ASP A 87 2.66 -26.91 -2.31
C ASP A 87 1.47 -25.96 -2.05
N PHE A 88 0.54 -25.94 -3.02
CA PHE A 88 -0.63 -25.05 -2.99
C PHE A 88 -1.59 -25.34 -1.83
N GLU A 89 -1.69 -26.59 -1.37
CA GLU A 89 -2.52 -26.92 -0.20
C GLU A 89 -1.94 -26.30 1.07
N SER A 90 -0.62 -26.42 1.27
CA SER A 90 0.07 -25.79 2.39
C SER A 90 0.04 -24.27 2.31
N ILE A 91 0.19 -23.69 1.12
CA ILE A 91 0.04 -22.24 0.89
C ILE A 91 -1.35 -21.78 1.32
N VAL A 92 -2.41 -22.47 0.90
CA VAL A 92 -3.79 -22.12 1.25
C VAL A 92 -4.02 -22.24 2.76
N SER A 93 -3.52 -23.31 3.40
CA SER A 93 -3.59 -23.48 4.85
C SER A 93 -2.88 -22.33 5.61
N TRP A 94 -1.69 -21.96 5.13
CA TRP A 94 -0.91 -20.86 5.70
C TRP A 94 -1.60 -19.50 5.52
N LEU A 95 -2.22 -19.25 4.36
CA LEU A 95 -2.99 -18.05 4.11
C LEU A 95 -4.25 -18.00 5.00
N ARG A 96 -4.99 -19.10 5.12
CA ARG A 96 -6.19 -19.19 5.97
C ARG A 96 -5.91 -18.79 7.42
N SER A 97 -4.81 -19.28 7.98
CA SER A 97 -4.39 -18.93 9.35
C SER A 97 -3.82 -17.51 9.47
N GLY A 98 -3.42 -16.91 8.35
CA GLY A 98 -2.61 -15.70 8.30
C GLY A 98 -3.31 -14.40 7.91
N LEU A 99 -4.48 -14.49 7.28
CA LEU A 99 -5.23 -13.34 6.79
C LEU A 99 -5.98 -12.65 7.95
N GLN A 100 -5.24 -11.94 8.79
CA GLN A 100 -5.75 -11.16 9.91
C GLN A 100 -5.57 -9.66 9.66
N ARG A 101 -6.61 -8.85 9.92
CA ARG A 101 -6.61 -7.40 9.64
C ARG A 101 -5.53 -6.63 10.41
N ASN A 102 -5.25 -7.03 11.64
CA ASN A 102 -4.24 -6.41 12.48
C ASN A 102 -3.25 -7.47 13.00
N PHE A 103 -2.66 -8.22 12.07
CA PHE A 103 -1.63 -9.20 12.40
C PHE A 103 -0.45 -8.50 13.09
N VAL A 104 -0.12 -8.92 14.32
CA VAL A 104 1.02 -8.42 15.12
C VAL A 104 1.18 -6.90 15.21
N GLY A 105 0.08 -6.14 15.12
CA GLY A 105 0.10 -4.68 15.28
C GLY A 105 0.28 -3.86 13.99
N ILE A 106 0.27 -4.47 12.80
CA ILE A 106 0.45 -3.74 11.53
C ILE A 106 -0.63 -2.68 11.25
N GLY A 107 -1.78 -2.77 11.91
CA GLY A 107 -2.88 -1.80 11.82
C GLY A 107 -2.80 -0.68 12.85
N ASN A 108 -1.70 -0.56 13.61
CA ASN A 108 -1.54 0.51 14.59
C ASN A 108 -1.50 1.88 13.89
N GLN A 109 -2.36 2.80 14.31
CA GLN A 109 -2.52 4.12 13.70
C GLN A 109 -1.22 4.93 13.63
N SER A 110 -0.36 4.85 14.65
CA SER A 110 0.90 5.61 14.69
C SER A 110 1.89 5.21 13.59
N LEU A 111 1.71 4.04 12.97
CA LEU A 111 2.49 3.63 11.79
C LEU A 111 2.08 4.38 10.52
N TYR A 112 0.90 5.01 10.49
CA TYR A 112 0.35 5.69 9.32
C TYR A 112 0.33 7.21 9.48
N GLU A 113 0.79 7.72 10.62
CA GLU A 113 0.90 9.16 10.89
C GLU A 113 2.29 9.73 10.58
N TYR A 114 3.31 8.87 10.43
CA TYR A 114 4.70 9.30 10.24
C TYR A 114 5.04 9.69 8.79
N SER A 115 4.30 9.16 7.81
CA SER A 115 4.57 9.37 6.39
C SER A 115 3.30 9.86 5.72
N HIS A 116 3.43 10.75 4.75
CA HIS A 116 2.32 11.16 3.90
C HIS A 116 1.89 10.02 2.97
N LEU A 117 2.84 9.17 2.56
CA LEU A 117 2.62 8.03 1.68
C LEU A 117 2.98 6.70 2.35
N GLY A 118 1.97 5.85 2.54
CA GLY A 118 2.18 4.48 2.98
C GLY A 118 2.72 4.37 4.41
N THR A 119 3.52 3.34 4.67
CA THR A 119 4.04 3.03 6.02
C THR A 119 5.37 2.27 5.95
N LYS A 120 5.80 1.63 7.04
CA LYS A 120 6.98 0.76 7.10
C LYS A 120 7.04 -0.17 5.89
N LEU A 121 8.16 -0.16 5.17
CA LEU A 121 8.35 -0.95 3.94
C LEU A 121 8.20 -2.46 4.19
N LEU A 122 8.52 -2.92 5.40
CA LEU A 122 8.33 -4.33 5.77
C LEU A 122 6.84 -4.72 5.78
N ILE A 123 5.96 -3.84 6.26
CA ILE A 123 4.51 -4.06 6.26
C ILE A 123 3.99 -4.05 4.82
N GLU A 124 4.37 -3.05 4.02
CA GLU A 124 3.98 -2.96 2.62
C GLU A 124 4.47 -4.16 1.79
N LYS A 125 5.68 -4.64 2.06
CA LYS A 125 6.21 -5.87 1.46
C LYS A 125 5.34 -7.05 1.87
N HIS A 126 5.08 -7.24 3.16
CA HIS A 126 4.24 -8.33 3.64
C HIS A 126 2.87 -8.38 2.96
N GLN A 127 2.19 -7.23 2.85
CA GLN A 127 0.90 -7.14 2.16
C GLN A 127 1.00 -7.48 0.67
N ARG A 128 2.03 -6.99 -0.03
CA ARG A 128 2.26 -7.35 -1.44
C ARG A 128 2.49 -8.84 -1.63
N GLU A 129 3.25 -9.48 -0.74
CA GLU A 129 3.51 -10.92 -0.82
C GLU A 129 2.24 -11.75 -0.57
N LEU A 130 1.38 -11.33 0.36
CA LEU A 130 0.07 -11.95 0.58
C LEU A 130 -0.80 -11.84 -0.68
N ILE A 131 -0.87 -10.65 -1.28
CA ILE A 131 -1.64 -10.41 -2.51
C ILE A 131 -1.08 -11.26 -3.66
N ARG A 132 0.26 -11.29 -3.86
CA ARG A 132 0.88 -12.15 -4.89
C ARG A 132 0.47 -13.60 -4.68
N MET A 133 0.56 -14.09 -3.45
CA MET A 133 0.28 -15.49 -3.17
C MET A 133 -1.20 -15.83 -3.38
N MET A 134 -2.11 -14.92 -3.02
CA MET A 134 -3.53 -15.06 -3.37
C MET A 134 -3.73 -15.13 -4.89
N TYR A 135 -3.05 -14.30 -5.68
CA TYR A 135 -3.10 -14.41 -7.14
C TYR A 135 -2.50 -15.72 -7.66
N SER A 136 -1.43 -16.23 -7.05
CA SER A 136 -0.85 -17.53 -7.40
C SER A 136 -1.88 -18.63 -7.20
N VAL A 137 -2.53 -18.68 -6.03
CA VAL A 137 -3.62 -19.63 -5.74
C VAL A 137 -4.78 -19.46 -6.73
N ALA A 138 -5.19 -18.23 -7.03
CA ALA A 138 -6.27 -17.94 -7.97
C ALA A 138 -6.00 -18.49 -9.39
N ASN A 139 -4.76 -18.40 -9.85
CA ASN A 139 -4.33 -18.81 -11.19
C ASN A 139 -3.68 -20.20 -11.24
N ALA A 140 -3.65 -20.92 -10.11
CA ALA A 140 -3.08 -22.25 -10.04
C ALA A 140 -3.81 -23.21 -11.00
N ARG A 141 -3.09 -24.20 -11.51
CA ARG A 141 -3.71 -25.24 -12.33
C ARG A 141 -4.59 -26.14 -11.46
N ASP A 142 -5.65 -26.68 -12.06
CA ASP A 142 -6.64 -27.47 -11.34
C ASP A 142 -6.11 -28.83 -10.84
N ASP A 143 -4.95 -29.30 -11.34
CA ASP A 143 -4.25 -30.48 -10.85
C ASP A 143 -3.43 -30.24 -9.58
N LEU A 144 -3.11 -28.99 -9.26
CA LEU A 144 -2.41 -28.59 -8.04
C LEU A 144 -3.38 -28.25 -6.91
N ILE A 145 -4.53 -27.66 -7.24
CA ILE A 145 -5.60 -27.35 -6.30
C ILE A 145 -6.93 -27.34 -7.04
N SER A 146 -7.93 -28.05 -6.50
CA SER A 146 -9.23 -28.10 -7.15
C SER A 146 -9.93 -26.74 -7.16
N VAL A 147 -10.78 -26.54 -8.16
CA VAL A 147 -11.61 -25.33 -8.30
C VAL A 147 -12.45 -25.11 -7.04
N GLU A 148 -13.01 -26.19 -6.47
CA GLU A 148 -13.84 -26.16 -5.27
C GLU A 148 -13.05 -25.69 -4.04
N ALA A 149 -11.84 -26.23 -3.84
CA ALA A 149 -10.99 -25.86 -2.72
C ALA A 149 -10.57 -24.38 -2.80
N ARG A 150 -10.26 -23.91 -4.02
CA ARG A 150 -9.91 -22.53 -4.30
C ARG A 150 -11.09 -21.58 -4.07
N LEU A 151 -12.29 -21.94 -4.55
CA LEU A 151 -13.52 -21.17 -4.31
C LEU A 151 -13.87 -21.10 -2.82
N ALA A 152 -13.74 -22.20 -2.09
CA ALA A 152 -13.96 -22.25 -0.65
C ALA A 152 -12.99 -21.29 0.08
N PHE A 153 -11.69 -21.38 -0.24
CA PHE A 153 -10.67 -20.50 0.32
C PHE A 153 -10.97 -19.01 0.11
N PHE A 154 -11.31 -18.59 -1.11
CA PHE A 154 -11.61 -17.17 -1.38
C PHE A 154 -12.92 -16.72 -0.74
N THR A 155 -13.90 -17.62 -0.63
CA THR A 155 -15.16 -17.32 0.06
C THR A 155 -14.90 -17.07 1.54
N GLU A 156 -14.16 -17.96 2.20
CA GLU A 156 -13.75 -17.83 3.61
C GLU A 156 -12.91 -16.56 3.84
N SER A 157 -11.90 -16.33 2.99
CA SER A 157 -11.03 -15.15 3.07
C SER A 157 -11.83 -13.85 2.96
N ARG A 158 -12.82 -13.81 2.06
CA ARG A 158 -13.75 -12.68 1.93
C ARG A 158 -14.59 -12.47 3.18
N HIS A 159 -14.99 -13.53 3.87
CA HIS A 159 -15.72 -13.41 5.15
C HIS A 159 -14.80 -12.89 6.28
N ALA A 160 -13.56 -13.38 6.37
CA ALA A 160 -12.61 -12.97 7.40
C ALA A 160 -12.16 -11.50 7.25
N LEU A 161 -11.75 -11.11 6.04
CA LEU A 161 -11.28 -9.75 5.74
C LEU A 161 -12.44 -8.75 5.62
N GLY A 162 -13.61 -9.23 5.21
CA GLY A 162 -14.79 -8.42 4.94
C GLY A 162 -14.75 -7.76 3.57
N LYS A 163 -15.62 -6.77 3.38
CA LYS A 163 -15.69 -5.94 2.18
C LYS A 163 -15.37 -4.50 2.58
N THR A 164 -14.57 -3.82 1.78
CA THR A 164 -14.38 -2.37 1.93
C THR A 164 -15.69 -1.65 1.59
N SER A 165 -16.15 -0.79 2.48
CA SER A 165 -17.29 0.11 2.24
C SER A 165 -16.83 1.56 2.34
N LEU A 166 -17.38 2.41 1.47
CA LEU A 166 -17.22 3.86 1.55
C LEU A 166 -18.45 4.42 2.29
N LEU A 167 -18.24 4.94 3.50
CA LEU A 167 -19.30 5.59 4.27
C LEU A 167 -19.17 7.11 4.11
N LEU A 168 -20.21 7.72 3.56
CA LEU A 168 -20.29 9.17 3.34
C LEU A 168 -21.31 9.76 4.30
N SER A 169 -20.84 10.38 5.38
CA SER A 169 -21.70 10.97 6.41
C SER A 169 -22.02 12.43 6.05
N GLY A 170 -23.32 12.78 6.00
CA GLY A 170 -23.79 14.13 5.75
C GLY A 170 -25.28 14.15 5.34
N GLY A 171 -26.03 15.14 5.83
CA GLY A 171 -27.45 15.31 5.48
C GLY A 171 -27.66 15.89 4.07
N LEU A 172 -28.93 16.06 3.68
CA LEU A 172 -29.37 16.48 2.33
C LEU A 172 -28.56 17.66 1.72
N ARG A 173 -28.20 18.66 2.55
CA ARG A 173 -27.44 19.86 2.11
C ARG A 173 -25.98 19.59 1.74
N TYR A 174 -25.37 18.54 2.28
CA TYR A 174 -23.97 18.17 2.00
C TYR A 174 -23.86 16.97 1.03
N GLY A 175 -24.99 16.43 0.57
CA GLY A 175 -25.02 15.27 -0.34
C GLY A 175 -24.32 15.50 -1.67
N MET A 176 -24.26 16.74 -2.18
CA MET A 176 -23.56 17.03 -3.43
C MET A 176 -22.03 16.89 -3.34
N TYR A 177 -21.44 17.09 -2.16
CA TYR A 177 -20.01 16.84 -1.95
C TYR A 177 -19.70 15.34 -2.08
N HIS A 178 -20.59 14.49 -1.55
CA HIS A 178 -20.47 13.04 -1.65
C HIS A 178 -20.47 12.57 -3.10
N PHE A 179 -21.34 13.12 -3.95
CA PHE A 179 -21.31 12.85 -5.39
C PHE A 179 -20.00 13.27 -6.06
N GLY A 180 -19.43 14.40 -5.65
CA GLY A 180 -18.11 14.85 -6.12
C GLY A 180 -17.01 13.83 -5.80
N VAL A 181 -16.95 13.34 -4.56
CA VAL A 181 -15.97 12.34 -4.13
C VAL A 181 -16.17 11.03 -4.91
N VAL A 182 -17.40 10.54 -5.05
CA VAL A 182 -17.69 9.31 -5.79
C VAL A 182 -17.32 9.45 -7.26
N LYS A 183 -17.63 10.58 -7.90
CA LYS A 183 -17.25 10.85 -9.29
C LYS A 183 -15.74 10.86 -9.47
N ALA A 184 -15.01 11.56 -8.61
CA ALA A 184 -13.54 11.62 -8.68
C ALA A 184 -12.90 10.22 -8.52
N LEU A 185 -13.38 9.44 -7.55
CA LEU A 185 -12.94 8.04 -7.37
C LEU A 185 -13.25 7.18 -8.60
N TYR A 186 -14.45 7.32 -9.17
CA TYR A 186 -14.86 6.56 -10.35
C TYR A 186 -14.01 6.90 -11.58
N GLU A 187 -13.77 8.19 -11.84
CA GLU A 187 -12.93 8.66 -12.94
C GLU A 187 -11.49 8.13 -12.80
N HIS A 188 -10.91 8.25 -11.60
CA HIS A 188 -9.55 7.78 -11.35
C HIS A 188 -9.40 6.25 -11.50
N VAL A 189 -10.35 5.46 -10.95
CA VAL A 189 -10.33 4.00 -11.09
C VAL A 189 -10.51 3.56 -12.55
N ARG A 190 -11.36 4.25 -13.30
CA ARG A 190 -11.58 3.96 -14.73
C ARG A 190 -10.31 4.18 -15.54
N ASP A 191 -9.63 5.30 -15.31
CA ASP A 191 -8.43 5.68 -16.06
C ASP A 191 -7.24 4.74 -15.74
N GLN A 192 -7.15 4.23 -14.50
CA GLN A 192 -6.18 3.17 -14.14
C GLN A 192 -6.45 1.81 -14.80
N ARG A 193 -7.71 1.49 -15.14
CA ARG A 193 -8.03 0.23 -15.84
C ARG A 193 -7.67 0.29 -17.33
N LEU A 194 -7.85 1.46 -17.96
CA LEU A 194 -7.49 1.67 -19.37
C LEU A 194 -5.98 1.69 -19.61
N THR A 195 -5.18 2.03 -18.60
CA THR A 195 -3.70 2.00 -18.67
C THR A 195 -3.10 0.62 -18.40
N ARG A 196 -3.91 -0.36 -17.98
CA ARG A 196 -3.49 -1.75 -17.68
C ARG A 196 -3.97 -2.79 -18.70
N SER A 197 -4.71 -2.38 -19.73
CA SER A 197 -5.06 -3.20 -20.90
C SER A 197 -4.09 -2.96 -22.05
#